data_AF-Q5H3Y8-F1
#
_entry.id   AF-Q5H3Y8-F1
#
_cell.length_a   1.000
_cell.length_b   1.000
_cell.length_c   1.000
_cell.angle_alpha   90.00
_cell.angle_beta   90.00
_cell.angle_gamma   90.00
#
_symmetry.space_group_name_H-M   'P 1'
#
loop_
_entity.id
_entity.type
_entity.pdbx_description
1 polymer ?
#
loop_
_entity_poly.entity_id
_entity_poly.type
_entity_poly.pdbx_seq_one_letter_code
_entity_poly.pdbx_strand_id
1 'polypeptide(L)' 'MSVPLRQIAAMQPCWTRLFGLLPIAPTSLSVRLSDGSEHRFVIGKREQWMVDIALARDRLC' A
#
# COMPACT_ATOMS: atom_id res chain seq x y z
N MET A 1 1.73 -9.87 10.94
CA MET A 1 2.87 -9.17 10.30
C MET A 1 2.67 -7.68 10.46
N SER A 2 3.72 -6.90 10.72
CA SER A 2 3.66 -5.45 10.94
C SER A 2 4.70 -4.72 10.09
N VAL A 3 4.33 -3.57 9.52
CA VAL A 3 5.23 -2.68 8.76
C VAL A 3 5.39 -1.35 9.52
N PRO A 4 6.60 -0.93 9.89
CA PRO A 4 6.81 0.35 10.57
C PRO A 4 6.52 1.53 9.64
N LEU A 5 5.60 2.43 10.04
CA LEU A 5 5.20 3.59 9.23
C LEU A 5 6.38 4.48 8.81
N ARG A 6 7.32 4.74 9.72
CA ARG A 6 8.52 5.55 9.46
C ARG A 6 9.44 4.98 8.36
N GLN A 7 9.33 3.68 8.07
CA GLN A 7 10.13 3.04 7.02
C GLN A 7 9.44 3.09 5.66
N ILE A 8 8.20 3.56 5.57
CA ILE A 8 7.48 3.64 4.30
C ILE A 8 8.08 4.76 3.44
N ALA A 9 8.84 4.35 2.43
CA ALA A 9 9.48 5.24 1.47
C ALA A 9 8.53 5.61 0.31
N ALA A 10 7.70 4.67 -0.14
CA ALA A 10 6.73 4.92 -1.22
C ALA A 10 5.49 4.04 -1.11
N MET A 11 4.38 4.53 -1.68
CA MET A 11 3.12 3.81 -1.79
C MET A 11 2.57 3.94 -3.21
N GLN A 12 2.05 2.86 -3.77
CA GLN A 12 1.49 2.87 -5.13
C GLN A 12 0.28 1.93 -5.27
N PRO A 13 -0.78 2.37 -5.98
CA PRO A 13 -1.85 1.49 -6.40
C PRO A 13 -1.33 0.32 -7.23
N CYS A 14 -1.89 -0.88 -7.04
CA CYS A 14 -1.54 -2.05 -7.82
C CYS A 14 -2.79 -2.82 -8.23
N TRP A 15 -2.71 -3.49 -9.38
CA TRP A 15 -3.69 -4.47 -9.80
C TRP A 15 -3.34 -5.83 -9.21
N THR A 16 -4.32 -6.52 -8.64
CA THR A 16 -4.24 -7.96 -8.40
C THR A 16 -4.37 -8.65 -9.76
N ARG A 17 -3.28 -9.25 -10.24
CA ARG A 17 -3.35 -10.14 -11.41
C ARG A 17 -4.07 -11.42 -10.97
N LEU A 18 -5.39 -11.46 -11.15
CA LEU A 18 -6.19 -12.68 -11.01
C LEU A 18 -6.17 -13.42 -12.35
N PHE A 19 -5.94 -14.72 -12.29
CA PHE A 19 -5.79 -15.67 -13.40
C PHE A 19 -6.94 -15.60 -14.43
N GLY A 20 -6.86 -14.71 -15.42
CA GLY A 20 -7.76 -14.68 -16.59
C GLY A 20 -9.16 -14.09 -16.36
N LEU A 21 -9.48 -13.61 -15.16
CA LEU A 21 -10.72 -12.90 -14.86
C LEU A 21 -10.41 -11.47 -14.39
N LEU A 22 -11.10 -10.49 -14.97
CA LEU A 22 -11.02 -9.08 -14.60
C LEU A 22 -11.26 -8.94 -13.08
N PRO A 23 -10.30 -8.43 -12.30
CA PRO A 23 -10.57 -8.09 -10.91
C PRO A 23 -11.61 -6.96 -10.90
N ILE A 24 -12.68 -7.17 -10.13
CA ILE A 24 -13.86 -6.30 -10.07
C ILE A 24 -13.51 -4.87 -9.58
N ALA A 25 -12.31 -4.63 -9.04
CA ALA A 25 -11.72 -3.30 -8.86
C ALA A 25 -10.19 -3.40 -8.59
N PRO A 26 -9.42 -2.32 -8.79
CA PRO A 26 -8.03 -2.23 -8.33
C PRO A 26 -7.97 -2.12 -6.81
N THR A 27 -8.03 -3.25 -6.11
CA THR A 27 -8.06 -3.30 -4.63
C THR A 27 -6.69 -3.55 -4.01
N SER A 28 -5.57 -3.31 -4.70
CA SER A 28 -4.25 -3.53 -4.08
C SER A 28 -3.46 -2.25 -3.87
N LEU A 29 -2.72 -2.22 -2.76
CA LEU A 29 -1.76 -1.19 -2.40
C LEU A 29 -0.39 -1.85 -2.22
N SER A 30 0.61 -1.38 -2.96
CA SER A 30 2.01 -1.71 -2.73
C SER A 30 2.67 -0.65 -1.85
N VAL A 31 3.46 -1.10 -0.88
CA VAL A 31 4.21 -0.29 0.07
C VAL A 31 5.68 -0.71 -0.06
N ARG A 32 6.55 0.24 -0.41
CA ARG A 32 7.99 0.04 -0.46
C ARG A 32 8.64 0.64 0.77
N LEU A 33 9.52 -0.12 1.41
CA LEU A 33 10.27 0.32 2.57
C LEU A 33 11.64 0.88 2.19
N SER A 34 12.24 1.63 3.10
CA SER A 34 13.57 2.24 2.94
C SER A 34 14.69 1.21 2.72
N ASP A 35 14.50 -0.03 3.15
CA ASP A 35 15.44 -1.15 2.93
C ASP A 35 15.26 -1.82 1.56
N GLY A 36 14.34 -1.31 0.73
CA GLY A 36 14.04 -1.83 -0.60
C GLY A 36 13.02 -2.97 -0.60
N SER A 37 12.59 -3.48 0.56
CA SER A 37 11.53 -4.49 0.62
C SER A 37 10.18 -3.93 0.16
N GLU A 38 9.36 -4.79 -0.43
CA GLU A 38 8.04 -4.44 -0.94
C GLU A 38 6.96 -5.35 -0.36
N HIS A 39 5.89 -4.74 0.15
CA HIS A 39 4.72 -5.42 0.68
C HIS A 39 3.49 -5.04 -0.14
N ARG A 40 2.63 -6.03 -0.41
CA ARG A 40 1.37 -5.82 -1.13
C ARG A 40 0.19 -6.19 -0.25
N PHE A 41 -0.76 -5.28 -0.16
CA PHE A 41 -1.99 -5.43 0.60
C PHE A 41 -3.18 -5.42 -0.36
N VAL A 42 -4.06 -6.41 -0.26
CA VAL A 42 -5.37 -6.39 -0.92
C VAL A 42 -6.34 -5.72 0.04
N ILE A 43 -6.77 -4.49 -0.27
CA ILE A 43 -7.57 -3.62 0.58
C ILE A 43 -8.54 -2.74 -0.23
N GLY A 44 -9.77 -2.59 0.27
CA GLY A 44 -10.73 -1.60 -0.24
C GLY A 44 -10.33 -0.17 0.14
N LYS A 45 -10.87 0.84 -0.54
CA LYS A 45 -10.59 2.27 -0.27
C LYS A 45 -9.08 2.61 -0.24
N ARG A 46 -8.26 1.97 -1.08
CA ARG A 46 -6.80 2.12 -1.07
C ARG A 46 -6.31 3.57 -1.14
N GLU A 47 -7.04 4.46 -1.80
CA GLU A 47 -6.68 5.88 -1.90
C GLU A 47 -6.83 6.60 -0.56
N GLN A 48 -7.93 6.36 0.16
CA GLN A 48 -8.10 6.86 1.52
C GLN A 48 -6.99 6.33 2.44
N TRP A 49 -6.67 5.03 2.32
CA TRP A 49 -5.57 4.45 3.09
C TRP A 49 -4.23 5.09 2.77
N MET A 50 -3.93 5.40 1.51
CA MET A 50 -2.70 6.11 1.16
C MET A 50 -2.62 7.48 1.82
N VAL A 51 -3.73 8.23 1.86
CA VAL A 51 -3.81 9.53 2.54
C VAL A 51 -3.61 9.36 4.05
N ASP A 52 -4.34 8.44 4.67
CA ASP A 52 -4.29 8.23 6.12
C ASP A 52 -2.91 7.74 6.58
N ILE A 53 -2.27 6.86 5.80
CA ILE A 53 -0.91 6.37 6.06
C ILE A 53 0.11 7.51 5.93
N ALA A 54 0.00 8.36 4.91
CA ALA A 54 0.89 9.50 4.74
C ALA A 54 0.75 10.48 5.93
N LEU A 55 -0.48 10.85 6.31
CA LEU A 55 -0.75 11.71 7.46
C LEU A 55 -0.24 11.10 8.77
N ALA A 56 -0.45 9.80 8.98
CA ALA A 56 0.03 9.12 10.18
C ALA A 56 1.56 9.05 10.22
N ARG A 57 2.21 8.79 9.09
CA ARG A 57 3.68 8.79 8.98
C ARG A 57 4.25 10.17 9.27
N ASP A 58 3.67 11.22 8.69
CA ASP A 58 4.19 12.59 8.81
C ASP A 58 4.08 13.13 10.25
N ARG A 59 3.14 12.61 11.06
CA ARG A 59 3.05 12.90 12.52
C ARG A 59 4.11 12.22 13.38
N LEU A 60 4.86 11.26 12.83
CA LEU A 60 5.93 10.54 13.54
C LEU A 60 7.32 11.18 13.31
N CYS A 61 7.39 12.18 12.44
CA CYS A 61 8.56 13.03 12.23
C CYS A 61 8.56 14.18 13.25
#